data_AF-A0A6P6WUJ5-F1
#
_entry.id   AF-A0A6P6WUJ5-F1
#
_cell.length_a   1.000
_cell.length_b   1.000
_cell.length_c   1.000
_cell.angle_alpha   90.00
_cell.angle_beta   90.00
_cell.angle_gamma   90.00
#
_symmetry.space_group_name_H-M   'P 1'
#
loop_
_entity.id
_entity.type
_entity.pdbx_description
1 polymer ?
#
loop_
_entity_poly.entity_id
_entity_poly.type
_entity_poly.pdbx_seq_one_letter_code
_entity_poly.pdbx_strand_id
1 'polypeptide(L)'
;MVNRIPQGAHLTIIADSCNSGGLIEMLKEQVGPGFPPHVCYTPRAYDYNPLYKPRLMPMTAIVRYLESRSGLNSPDIGRHLRHIYGNDVSIKFRGQADHHAQVNASHQPVDQLDDKGILISACQFDESSLDIRGVRRPHGVFTAVLSESVKEEPGPISYKLLVEKCRAKIELFAEKYRAKIERPPHPCLYCSDENVNAPFLQNRLIN
;
A
#
# COMPACT_ATOMS: atom_id res chain seq x y z
N MET A 1 -4.17 -7.98 13.36
CA MET A 1 -3.54 -6.84 14.05
C MET A 1 -4.34 -5.57 13.82
N VAL A 2 -4.66 -5.20 12.57
CA VAL A 2 -5.50 -4.03 12.25
C VAL A 2 -6.92 -4.13 12.86
N ASN A 3 -7.55 -5.30 12.87
CA ASN A 3 -8.91 -5.46 13.43
C ASN A 3 -8.96 -5.62 14.97
N ARG A 4 -7.88 -5.30 15.69
CA ARG A 4 -7.81 -5.40 17.17
C ARG A 4 -7.43 -4.06 17.81
N ILE A 5 -7.70 -2.97 17.12
CA ILE A 5 -7.42 -1.62 17.61
C ILE A 5 -8.48 -1.28 18.67
N PRO A 6 -8.09 -0.71 19.82
CA PRO A 6 -9.05 -0.28 20.84
C PRO A 6 -10.05 0.74 20.27
N GLN A 7 -11.27 0.73 20.77
CA GLN A 7 -12.27 1.74 20.41
C GLN A 7 -11.74 3.15 20.74
N GLY A 8 -11.93 4.09 19.82
CA GLY A 8 -11.44 5.47 19.94
C GLY A 8 -9.96 5.67 19.58
N ALA A 9 -9.20 4.61 19.26
CA ALA A 9 -7.86 4.77 18.71
C ALA A 9 -7.90 4.96 17.19
N HIS A 10 -7.12 5.91 16.69
CA HIS A 10 -6.96 6.16 15.26
C HIS A 10 -5.71 5.48 14.73
N LEU A 11 -5.84 4.73 13.63
CA LEU A 11 -4.71 4.15 12.90
C LEU A 11 -4.63 4.75 11.51
N THR A 12 -3.44 5.26 11.16
CA THR A 12 -3.08 5.60 9.79
C THR A 12 -1.99 4.65 9.31
N ILE A 13 -2.22 3.99 8.18
CA ILE A 13 -1.22 3.19 7.47
C ILE A 13 -0.76 3.99 6.26
N ILE A 14 0.55 4.16 6.12
CA ILE A 14 1.18 4.74 4.93
C ILE A 14 1.96 3.63 4.24
N ALA A 15 1.49 3.21 3.07
CA ALA A 15 2.02 2.05 2.36
C ALA A 15 2.81 2.49 1.12
N ASP A 16 4.12 2.69 1.30
CA ASP A 16 5.04 2.93 0.18
C ASP A 16 5.47 1.64 -0.53
N SER A 17 4.49 0.96 -1.12
CA SER A 17 4.65 -0.35 -1.75
C SER A 17 3.64 -0.56 -2.88
N CYS A 18 4.03 -1.34 -3.90
CA CYS A 18 3.09 -1.89 -4.87
C CYS A 18 2.29 -3.03 -4.21
N ASN A 19 0.97 -3.10 -4.46
CA ASN A 19 0.03 -4.11 -3.94
C ASN A 19 -0.53 -3.86 -2.53
N SER A 20 -0.71 -2.60 -2.11
CA SER A 20 -1.37 -2.26 -0.85
C SER A 20 -2.90 -2.25 -0.92
N GLY A 21 -3.50 -2.30 -2.11
CA GLY A 21 -4.95 -2.19 -2.29
C GLY A 21 -5.77 -3.30 -1.60
N GLY A 22 -5.18 -4.49 -1.42
CA GLY A 22 -5.82 -5.60 -0.69
C GLY A 22 -5.75 -5.50 0.83
N LEU A 23 -5.16 -4.44 1.40
CA LEU A 23 -5.03 -4.29 2.86
C LEU A 23 -6.34 -3.87 3.54
N ILE A 24 -7.32 -3.39 2.77
CA ILE A 24 -8.49 -2.69 3.28
C ILE A 24 -9.73 -3.06 2.46
N GLU A 25 -10.12 -4.33 2.54
CA GLU A 25 -11.49 -4.70 2.20
C GLU A 25 -12.40 -3.86 3.13
N MET A 26 -13.32 -3.06 2.57
CA MET A 26 -14.34 -2.25 3.26
C MET A 26 -14.03 -0.76 3.56
N LEU A 27 -12.91 -0.17 3.13
CA LEU A 27 -12.75 1.30 3.18
C LEU A 27 -13.10 1.95 1.83
N LYS A 28 -13.85 3.05 1.88
CA LYS A 28 -14.15 3.87 0.70
C LYS A 28 -12.90 4.55 0.18
N GLU A 29 -12.72 4.53 -1.15
CA GLU A 29 -11.68 5.30 -1.81
C GLU A 29 -12.13 6.77 -1.92
N GLN A 30 -11.41 7.66 -1.24
CA GLN A 30 -11.70 9.10 -1.16
C GLN A 30 -10.89 9.91 -2.19
N VAL A 31 -9.70 9.42 -2.54
CA VAL A 31 -8.84 9.99 -3.59
C VAL A 31 -8.27 8.87 -4.43
N GLY A 32 -8.61 8.87 -5.72
CA GLY A 32 -8.17 7.90 -6.72
C GLY A 32 -9.29 7.62 -7.74
N PRO A 33 -9.10 6.69 -8.70
CA PRO A 33 -10.03 6.46 -9.81
C PRO A 33 -11.21 5.56 -9.42
N GLY A 34 -11.24 5.04 -8.19
CA GLY A 34 -12.16 3.99 -7.76
C GLY A 34 -11.75 2.60 -8.25
N PHE A 35 -12.61 1.61 -8.01
CA PHE A 35 -12.44 0.24 -8.47
C PHE A 35 -13.22 0.02 -9.78
N PRO A 36 -12.61 0.16 -10.97
CA PRO A 36 -13.27 -0.24 -12.20
C PRO A 36 -13.46 -1.76 -12.20
N PRO A 37 -14.69 -2.27 -12.45
CA PRO A 37 -14.91 -3.71 -12.56
C PRO A 37 -14.20 -4.26 -13.81
N HIS A 38 -13.53 -5.41 -13.64
CA HIS A 38 -13.11 -6.30 -14.74
C HIS A 38 -12.21 -5.71 -15.83
N VAL A 39 -11.14 -5.01 -15.46
CA VAL A 39 -10.10 -4.67 -16.41
C VAL A 39 -8.89 -5.57 -16.19
N CYS A 40 -8.56 -6.37 -17.21
CA CYS A 40 -7.28 -7.08 -17.28
C CYS A 40 -6.19 -6.07 -17.64
N TYR A 41 -5.41 -5.65 -16.64
CA TYR A 41 -4.32 -4.70 -16.87
C TYR A 41 -3.12 -5.39 -17.52
N THR A 42 -2.45 -4.67 -18.40
CA THR A 42 -1.21 -5.13 -19.00
C THR A 42 -0.17 -5.38 -17.91
N PRO A 43 0.62 -6.47 -17.99
CA PRO A 43 1.67 -6.74 -17.03
C PRO A 43 2.60 -5.54 -16.89
N ARG A 44 2.88 -5.15 -15.64
CA ARG A 44 3.83 -4.08 -15.34
C ARG A 44 5.21 -4.50 -15.85
N ALA A 45 5.76 -3.76 -16.81
CA ALA A 45 7.11 -4.01 -17.28
C ALA A 45 8.09 -3.81 -16.11
N TYR A 46 8.86 -4.85 -15.77
CA TYR A 46 9.99 -4.72 -14.86
C TYR A 46 11.18 -4.24 -15.67
N ASP A 47 11.13 -2.98 -16.11
CA ASP A 47 12.23 -2.41 -16.89
C ASP A 47 13.34 -1.92 -15.96
N TYR A 48 14.58 -2.24 -16.33
CA TYR A 48 15.74 -1.80 -15.58
C TYR A 48 16.02 -0.34 -15.93
N ASN A 49 15.81 0.55 -14.96
CA ASN A 49 16.18 1.95 -15.10
C ASN A 49 17.29 2.31 -14.07
N PRO A 50 18.39 2.95 -14.50
CA PRO A 50 19.47 3.31 -13.57
C PRO A 50 19.08 4.45 -12.61
N LEU A 51 18.07 5.25 -12.96
CA LEU A 51 17.62 6.42 -12.20
C LEU A 51 16.47 6.11 -11.25
N TYR A 52 15.64 5.13 -11.56
CA TYR A 52 14.54 4.72 -10.71
C TYR A 52 14.26 3.22 -10.78
N LYS A 53 13.63 2.66 -9.75
CA LYS A 53 13.21 1.25 -9.76
C LYS A 53 11.78 1.09 -9.26
N PRO A 54 10.91 0.37 -9.98
CA PRO A 54 9.63 -0.06 -9.45
C PRO A 54 9.77 -0.93 -8.20
N ARG A 55 8.98 -0.65 -7.16
CA ARG A 55 8.84 -1.47 -5.93
C ARG A 55 7.98 -2.70 -6.18
N LEU A 56 8.21 -3.37 -7.30
CA LEU A 56 7.55 -4.59 -7.71
C LEU A 56 8.54 -5.76 -7.59
N MET A 57 8.10 -6.88 -7.03
CA MET A 57 8.87 -8.11 -7.07
C MET A 57 8.15 -9.11 -7.97
N PRO A 58 8.71 -9.49 -9.13
CA PRO A 58 8.11 -10.48 -9.99
C PRO A 58 7.93 -11.81 -9.26
N MET A 59 6.79 -12.48 -9.46
CA MET A 59 6.50 -13.77 -8.81
C MET A 59 7.57 -14.82 -9.11
N THR A 60 8.14 -14.82 -10.32
CA THR A 60 9.24 -15.71 -10.71
C THR A 60 10.50 -15.49 -9.86
N ALA A 61 10.81 -14.24 -9.49
CA ALA A 61 11.92 -13.93 -8.59
C ALA A 61 11.64 -14.42 -7.16
N ILE A 62 10.40 -14.28 -6.69
CA ILE A 62 9.96 -14.79 -5.37
C ILE A 62 10.11 -16.31 -5.32
N VAL A 63 9.54 -17.03 -6.30
CA VAL A 63 9.60 -18.50 -6.37
C VAL A 63 11.05 -18.97 -6.39
N ARG A 64 11.88 -18.44 -7.29
CA ARG A 64 13.31 -18.80 -7.38
C ARG A 64 14.06 -18.59 -6.07
N TYR A 65 13.81 -17.47 -5.39
CA TYR A 65 14.42 -17.21 -4.08
C TYR A 65 13.97 -18.26 -3.05
N LEU A 66 12.67 -18.55 -2.96
CA LEU A 66 12.11 -19.51 -2.02
C LEU A 66 12.56 -20.95 -2.31
N GLU A 67 12.65 -21.35 -3.58
CA GLU A 67 13.25 -22.62 -4.01
C GLU A 67 14.69 -22.73 -3.50
N SER A 68 15.52 -21.72 -3.74
CA SER A 68 16.92 -21.71 -3.28
C SER A 68 17.07 -21.82 -1.75
N ARG A 69 16.08 -21.33 -1.00
CA ARG A 69 16.11 -21.29 0.47
C ARG A 69 15.54 -22.55 1.12
N SER A 70 14.56 -23.17 0.47
CA SER A 70 13.87 -24.36 0.98
C SER A 70 14.45 -25.68 0.46
N GLY A 71 15.17 -25.66 -0.66
CA GLY A 71 15.64 -26.87 -1.35
C GLY A 71 14.52 -27.69 -2.01
N LEU A 72 13.27 -27.20 -2.00
CA LEU A 72 12.14 -27.87 -2.63
C LEU A 72 12.06 -27.47 -4.11
N ASN A 73 11.68 -28.43 -4.95
CA ASN A 73 11.32 -28.17 -6.35
C ASN A 73 9.78 -28.13 -6.45
N SER A 74 9.19 -26.93 -6.32
CA SER A 74 7.74 -26.75 -6.33
C SER A 74 7.38 -25.35 -6.79
N PRO A 75 6.28 -25.14 -7.55
CA PRO A 75 5.79 -23.80 -7.84
C PRO A 75 4.94 -23.22 -6.70
N ASP A 76 4.61 -24.02 -5.68
CA ASP A 76 3.75 -23.61 -4.57
C ASP A 76 4.52 -22.83 -3.50
N ILE A 77 4.38 -21.51 -3.55
CA ILE A 77 4.95 -20.57 -2.56
C ILE A 77 4.53 -20.93 -1.13
N GLY A 78 3.29 -21.36 -0.90
CA GLY A 78 2.79 -21.73 0.42
C GLY A 78 3.51 -22.95 0.99
N ARG A 79 3.93 -23.89 0.13
CA ARG A 79 4.76 -25.03 0.53
C ARG A 79 6.16 -24.59 0.97
N HIS A 80 6.80 -23.71 0.20
CA HIS A 80 8.12 -23.17 0.58
C HIS A 80 8.07 -22.38 1.87
N LEU A 81 7.10 -21.48 2.01
CA LEU A 81 6.97 -20.63 3.19
C LEU A 81 6.74 -21.46 4.46
N ARG A 82 5.86 -22.47 4.42
CA ARG A 82 5.69 -23.40 5.54
C ARG A 82 6.96 -24.17 5.87
N HIS A 83 7.69 -24.63 4.85
CA HIS A 83 8.92 -25.37 5.05
C HIS A 83 10.02 -24.52 5.72
N ILE A 84 10.15 -23.25 5.30
CA ILE A 84 11.18 -22.33 5.82
C ILE A 84 10.83 -21.82 7.22
N TYR A 85 9.57 -21.44 7.45
CA TYR A 85 9.16 -20.70 8.65
C TYR A 85 8.36 -21.52 9.66
N GLY A 86 7.92 -22.74 9.31
CA GLY A 86 7.12 -23.59 10.20
C GLY A 86 5.88 -22.84 10.73
N ASN A 87 5.74 -22.79 12.05
CA ASN A 87 4.63 -22.11 12.73
C ASN A 87 4.68 -20.58 12.63
N ASP A 88 5.82 -19.99 12.27
CA ASP A 88 5.96 -18.53 12.13
C ASP A 88 5.50 -18.02 10.75
N VAL A 89 5.10 -18.92 9.84
CA VAL A 89 4.55 -18.54 8.55
C VAL A 89 3.29 -17.67 8.70
N SER A 90 3.00 -16.79 7.74
CA SER A 90 1.75 -16.03 7.72
C SER A 90 0.53 -16.96 7.83
N ILE A 91 -0.47 -16.54 8.60
CA ILE A 91 -1.68 -17.32 8.92
C ILE A 91 -2.35 -17.88 7.66
N LYS A 92 -2.32 -17.11 6.55
CA LYS A 92 -2.85 -17.53 5.25
C LYS A 92 -2.24 -18.85 4.73
N PHE A 93 -1.07 -19.23 5.21
CA PHE A 93 -0.36 -20.44 4.78
C PHE A 93 -0.23 -21.48 5.89
N ARG A 94 -0.86 -21.31 7.07
CA ARG A 94 -0.73 -22.27 8.19
C ARG A 94 -1.59 -23.54 8.03
N GLY A 95 -2.64 -23.54 7.19
CA GLY A 95 -3.47 -24.71 6.89
C GLY A 95 -4.97 -24.50 7.15
N GLN A 96 -5.84 -25.44 6.72
CA GLN A 96 -7.32 -25.31 6.72
C GLN A 96 -7.97 -25.08 8.09
N ALA A 97 -7.41 -25.62 9.19
CA ALA A 97 -7.97 -25.44 10.53
C ALA A 97 -7.95 -23.97 11.00
N ASP A 98 -6.94 -23.21 10.59
CA ASP A 98 -6.80 -21.78 10.93
C ASP A 98 -7.60 -20.86 10.00
N HIS A 99 -7.97 -21.34 8.80
CA HIS A 99 -8.79 -20.59 7.86
C HIS A 99 -10.24 -20.43 8.34
N HIS A 100 -10.84 -21.46 8.96
CA HIS A 100 -12.22 -21.39 9.49
C HIS A 100 -12.40 -20.34 10.59
N ALA A 101 -11.36 -20.09 11.40
CA ALA A 101 -11.38 -19.01 12.40
C ALA A 101 -11.35 -17.60 11.76
N GLN A 102 -10.83 -17.48 10.53
CA GLN A 102 -10.73 -16.22 9.81
C GLN A 102 -12.01 -15.88 9.01
N VAL A 103 -12.67 -16.88 8.41
CA VAL A 103 -13.92 -16.67 7.64
C VAL A 103 -15.12 -16.31 8.54
N ASN A 104 -15.10 -16.77 9.79
CA ASN A 104 -16.17 -16.45 10.76
C ASN A 104 -16.03 -15.04 11.37
N ALA A 105 -14.86 -14.40 11.26
CA ALA A 105 -14.62 -13.04 11.74
C ALA A 105 -14.97 -11.95 10.70
N SER A 106 -15.16 -12.32 9.43
CA SER A 106 -15.42 -11.41 8.31
C SER A 106 -16.91 -11.23 7.95
N HIS A 107 -17.83 -11.91 8.64
CA HIS A 107 -19.28 -11.79 8.45
C HIS A 107 -19.91 -10.79 9.44
N GLN A 108 -19.36 -9.57 9.54
CA GLN A 108 -20.06 -8.48 10.23
C GLN A 108 -20.78 -7.61 9.18
N PRO A 109 -22.06 -7.23 9.40
CA PRO A 109 -22.80 -6.34 8.50
C PRO A 109 -22.00 -5.07 8.22
N VAL A 110 -21.93 -4.67 6.95
CA VAL A 110 -21.18 -3.51 6.45
C VAL A 110 -21.63 -2.19 7.12
N ASP A 111 -22.85 -2.16 7.65
CA ASP A 111 -23.51 -0.95 8.15
C ASP A 111 -23.16 -0.57 9.61
N GLN A 112 -22.32 -1.36 10.31
CA GLN A 112 -21.98 -1.14 11.72
C GLN A 112 -20.46 -1.10 11.99
N LEU A 113 -19.64 -0.84 10.98
CA LEU A 113 -18.19 -0.86 11.18
C LEU A 113 -17.68 0.51 11.61
N ASP A 114 -17.33 0.59 12.89
CA ASP A 114 -16.42 1.58 13.46
C ASP A 114 -15.25 1.86 12.49
N ASP A 115 -14.86 3.13 12.41
CA ASP A 115 -13.72 3.63 11.63
C ASP A 115 -12.53 2.64 11.61
N LYS A 116 -12.32 1.96 10.48
CA LYS A 116 -11.27 0.92 10.32
C LYS A 116 -9.87 1.51 10.11
N GLY A 117 -9.72 2.80 10.35
CA GLY A 117 -8.50 3.55 10.12
C GLY A 117 -8.40 4.08 8.70
N ILE A 118 -7.24 4.65 8.42
CA ILE A 118 -6.95 5.40 7.21
C ILE A 118 -5.78 4.72 6.51
N LEU A 119 -5.91 4.44 5.21
CA LEU A 119 -4.81 3.98 4.37
C LEU A 119 -4.46 5.05 3.35
N ILE A 120 -3.18 5.38 3.27
CA ILE A 120 -2.60 6.11 2.13
C ILE A 120 -1.69 5.14 1.37
N SER A 121 -2.06 4.79 0.14
CA SER A 121 -1.22 3.99 -0.75
C SER A 121 -0.34 4.89 -1.62
N ALA A 122 0.82 4.37 -2.02
CA ALA A 122 1.75 5.10 -2.90
C ALA A 122 1.32 5.18 -4.37
N CYS A 123 0.48 4.26 -4.84
CA CYS A 123 0.12 4.16 -6.25
C CYS A 123 -1.26 3.53 -6.42
N GLN A 124 -1.83 3.68 -7.63
CA GLN A 124 -3.03 2.96 -8.04
C GLN A 124 -2.73 1.47 -8.26
N PHE A 125 -3.79 0.66 -8.41
CA PHE A 125 -3.69 -0.79 -8.52
C PHE A 125 -2.98 -1.27 -9.81
N ASP A 126 -2.88 -0.44 -10.85
CA ASP A 126 -2.18 -0.74 -12.12
C ASP A 126 -0.86 0.02 -12.30
N GLU A 127 -0.46 0.79 -11.29
CA GLU A 127 0.77 1.59 -11.28
C GLU A 127 1.79 1.07 -10.28
N SER A 128 3.05 1.44 -10.45
CA SER A 128 4.11 1.03 -9.53
C SER A 128 4.66 2.19 -8.72
N SER A 129 4.69 2.06 -7.39
CA SER A 129 5.55 2.90 -6.54
C SER A 129 7.02 2.75 -6.97
N LEU A 130 7.80 3.81 -6.79
CA LEU A 130 9.14 3.96 -7.33
C LEU A 130 10.16 4.31 -6.24
N ASP A 131 11.36 3.74 -6.36
CA ASP A 131 12.56 4.19 -5.68
C ASP A 131 13.42 5.04 -6.60
N ILE A 132 13.89 6.19 -6.12
CA ILE A 132 14.96 6.94 -6.77
C ILE A 132 16.31 6.28 -6.48
N ARG A 133 17.09 6.10 -7.54
CA ARG A 133 18.41 5.47 -7.56
C ARG A 133 19.45 6.42 -8.15
N GLY A 134 20.72 6.02 -8.07
CA GLY A 134 21.82 6.80 -8.62
C GLY A 134 22.10 8.13 -7.90
N VAL A 135 21.50 8.33 -6.73
CA VAL A 135 21.68 9.50 -5.86
C VAL A 135 22.37 9.09 -4.56
N ARG A 136 22.99 10.06 -3.86
CA ARG A 136 23.69 9.81 -2.58
C ARG A 136 22.79 9.18 -1.50
N ARG A 137 21.49 9.48 -1.51
CA ARG A 137 20.49 8.96 -0.57
C ARG A 137 19.27 8.43 -1.33
N PRO A 138 19.27 7.15 -1.73
CA PRO A 138 18.11 6.51 -2.34
C PRO A 138 16.88 6.62 -1.43
N HIS A 139 15.71 6.84 -2.01
CA HIS A 139 14.46 7.00 -1.27
C HIS A 139 13.25 6.64 -2.15
N GLY A 140 12.14 6.29 -1.52
CA GLY A 140 10.85 6.13 -2.21
C GLY A 140 10.30 7.49 -2.63
N VAL A 141 9.81 7.59 -3.87
CA VAL A 141 9.24 8.82 -4.43
C VAL A 141 8.07 9.30 -3.58
N PHE A 142 7.14 8.39 -3.27
CA PHE A 142 5.95 8.74 -2.50
C PHE A 142 6.29 9.21 -1.08
N THR A 143 7.11 8.46 -0.33
CA THR A 143 7.47 8.87 1.04
C THR A 143 8.21 10.21 1.06
N ALA A 144 9.10 10.47 0.08
CA ALA A 144 9.83 11.73 0.01
C ALA A 144 8.88 12.91 -0.25
N VAL A 145 7.98 12.77 -1.25
CA VAL A 145 6.99 13.79 -1.57
C VAL A 145 6.01 14.00 -0.42
N LEU A 146 5.54 12.94 0.25
CA LEU A 146 4.67 13.05 1.42
C LEU A 146 5.35 13.84 2.55
N SER A 147 6.61 13.53 2.86
CA SER A 147 7.36 14.27 3.88
C SER A 147 7.54 15.74 3.52
N GLU A 148 7.80 16.06 2.24
CA GLU A 148 7.93 17.43 1.76
C GLU A 148 6.60 18.20 1.84
N SER A 149 5.50 17.60 1.35
CA SER A 149 4.16 18.19 1.42
C SER A 149 3.72 18.53 2.84
N VAL A 150 4.06 17.69 3.82
CA VAL A 150 3.78 17.97 5.24
C VAL A 150 4.63 19.14 5.76
N LYS A 151 5.91 19.21 5.39
CA LYS A 151 6.83 20.27 5.87
C LYS A 151 6.51 21.66 5.31
N GLU A 152 5.96 21.71 4.10
CA GLU A 152 5.57 22.97 3.45
C GLU A 152 4.27 23.55 4.00
N GLU A 153 3.46 22.76 4.73
CA GLU A 153 2.23 23.27 5.31
C GLU A 153 2.52 23.94 6.67
N PRO A 154 2.23 25.25 6.83
CA PRO A 154 2.46 25.96 8.09
C PRO A 154 1.47 25.56 9.20
N GLY A 155 0.40 24.84 8.87
CA GLY A 155 -0.65 24.44 9.79
C GLY A 155 -1.17 23.01 9.56
N PRO A 156 -2.30 22.65 10.20
CA PRO A 156 -2.95 21.36 9.98
C PRO A 156 -3.32 21.16 8.50
N ILE A 157 -2.92 20.03 7.91
CA ILE A 157 -3.32 19.61 6.56
C ILE A 157 -4.31 18.45 6.66
N SER A 158 -5.39 18.44 5.88
CA SER A 158 -6.31 17.29 5.85
C SER A 158 -5.70 16.09 5.12
N TYR A 159 -6.19 14.89 5.41
CA TYR A 159 -5.79 13.68 4.67
C TYR A 159 -5.98 13.84 3.16
N LYS A 160 -7.16 14.32 2.74
CA LYS A 160 -7.46 14.55 1.32
C LYS A 160 -6.49 15.53 0.68
N LEU A 161 -6.31 16.71 1.29
CA LEU A 161 -5.44 17.75 0.73
C LEU A 161 -3.98 17.30 0.66
N LEU A 162 -3.50 16.55 1.66
CA LEU A 162 -2.16 15.99 1.66
C LEU A 162 -1.96 15.05 0.46
N VAL A 163 -2.88 14.12 0.23
CA VAL A 163 -2.77 13.16 -0.88
C VAL A 163 -2.90 13.86 -2.23
N GLU A 164 -3.80 14.82 -2.39
CA GLU A 164 -3.92 15.64 -3.61
C GLU A 164 -2.62 16.43 -3.90
N LYS A 165 -2.00 17.04 -2.88
CA LYS A 165 -0.69 17.69 -3.01
C LYS A 165 0.40 16.71 -3.43
N CYS A 166 0.43 15.51 -2.83
CA CYS A 166 1.39 14.48 -3.21
C CYS A 166 1.24 14.06 -4.68
N ARG A 167 0.01 13.85 -5.16
CA ARG A 167 -0.27 13.53 -6.57
C ARG A 167 0.28 14.62 -7.49
N ALA A 168 -0.08 15.88 -7.25
CA ALA A 168 0.38 17.01 -8.07
C ALA A 168 1.91 17.13 -8.09
N LYS A 169 2.57 16.94 -6.96
CA LYS A 169 4.04 16.99 -6.88
C LYS A 169 4.73 15.83 -7.59
N ILE A 170 4.15 14.63 -7.56
CA ILE A 170 4.70 13.48 -8.28
C ILE A 170 4.61 13.70 -9.79
N GLU A 171 3.52 14.29 -10.29
CA GLU A 171 3.40 14.70 -11.70
C GLU A 171 4.51 15.69 -12.09
N LEU A 172 4.66 16.78 -11.33
CA LEU A 172 5.72 17.77 -11.56
C LEU A 172 7.13 17.15 -11.47
N PHE A 173 7.32 16.20 -10.55
CA PHE A 173 8.56 15.45 -10.44
C PHE A 173 8.81 14.62 -11.70
N ALA A 174 7.82 13.88 -12.18
CA ALA A 174 7.92 13.05 -13.38
C ALA A 174 8.18 13.87 -14.65
N GLU A 175 7.63 15.08 -14.75
CA GLU A 175 7.87 16.02 -15.85
C GLU A 175 9.28 16.64 -15.82
N LYS A 176 9.75 17.04 -14.63
CA LYS A 176 11.00 17.79 -14.46
C LYS A 176 12.24 16.91 -14.40
N TYR A 177 12.12 15.67 -13.93
CA TYR A 177 13.26 14.76 -13.85
C TYR A 177 13.68 14.30 -15.26
N ARG A 178 14.99 14.16 -15.51
CA ARG A 178 15.53 13.72 -16.82
C ARG A 178 15.04 12.35 -17.31
N ALA A 179 14.30 11.63 -16.47
CA ALA A 179 13.57 10.44 -16.83
C ALA A 179 12.13 10.84 -17.11
N LYS A 180 11.71 10.77 -18.38
CA LYS A 180 10.27 10.68 -18.69
C LYS A 180 9.76 9.40 -18.02
N ILE A 181 9.21 9.50 -16.81
CA ILE A 181 8.50 8.40 -16.17
C ILE A 181 7.17 8.35 -16.89
N GLU A 182 7.01 7.41 -17.83
CA GLU A 182 5.81 7.33 -18.68
C GLU A 182 4.53 7.10 -17.88
N ARG A 183 4.67 6.50 -16.68
CA ARG A 183 3.56 6.18 -15.78
C ARG A 183 3.94 6.53 -14.33
N PRO A 184 3.82 7.80 -13.91
CA PRO A 184 4.07 8.20 -12.54
C PRO A 184 3.11 7.49 -11.57
N PRO A 185 3.55 7.18 -10.34
CA PRO A 185 2.66 6.61 -9.33
C PRO A 185 1.73 7.68 -8.76
N HIS A 186 0.46 7.32 -8.62
CA HIS A 186 -0.56 8.19 -8.06
C HIS A 186 -1.03 7.69 -6.69
N PRO A 187 -0.64 8.36 -5.59
CA PRO A 187 -1.10 8.01 -4.26
C PRO A 187 -2.62 8.06 -4.13
N CYS A 188 -3.18 7.13 -3.36
CA CYS A 188 -4.62 7.04 -3.13
C CYS A 188 -4.93 7.12 -1.63
N LEU A 189 -6.10 7.66 -1.30
CA LEU A 189 -6.61 7.77 0.06
C LEU A 189 -7.82 6.86 0.23
N TYR A 190 -7.79 6.05 1.26
CA TYR A 190 -8.91 5.19 1.64
C TYR A 190 -9.23 5.39 3.11
N CYS A 191 -10.44 5.88 3.38
CA CYS A 191 -10.94 6.11 4.72
C CYS A 191 -12.45 6.39 4.69
N SER A 192 -13.06 6.47 5.87
CA SER A 192 -14.47 6.86 6.00
C SER A 192 -14.70 8.34 5.64
N ASP A 193 -15.96 8.70 5.43
CA ASP A 193 -16.34 10.09 5.14
C ASP A 193 -16.04 11.05 6.31
N GLU A 194 -15.97 10.55 7.55
CA GLU A 194 -15.57 11.36 8.72
C GLU A 194 -14.06 11.63 8.79
N ASN A 195 -13.24 10.88 8.06
CA ASN A 195 -11.78 10.98 8.10
C ASN A 195 -11.19 11.79 6.95
N VAL A 196 -11.88 11.86 5.81
CA VAL A 196 -11.34 12.47 4.58
C VAL A 196 -10.83 13.90 4.79
N ASN A 197 -11.57 14.70 5.56
CA ASN A 197 -11.25 16.09 5.86
C ASN A 197 -10.61 16.28 7.25
N ALA A 198 -10.39 15.20 8.01
CA ALA A 198 -9.73 15.28 9.30
C ALA A 198 -8.25 15.67 9.13
N PRO A 199 -7.65 16.37 10.11
CA PRO A 199 -6.24 16.73 10.02
C PRO A 199 -5.33 15.50 10.10
N PHE A 200 -4.32 15.47 9.25
CA PHE A 200 -3.34 14.40 9.14
C PHE A 200 -2.60 14.19 10.47
N LEU A 201 -2.73 12.98 11.03
CA LEU A 201 -2.07 12.53 12.27
C LEU A 201 -2.31 13.42 13.51
N GLN A 202 -3.32 14.29 13.51
CA GLN A 202 -3.65 15.05 14.72
C GLN A 202 -4.60 14.25 15.61
N ASN A 203 -4.37 14.35 16.93
CA ASN A 203 -5.32 13.82 17.91
C ASN A 203 -6.63 14.60 17.79
N ARG A 204 -7.74 13.89 17.53
CA ARG A 204 -9.06 14.46 17.76
C ARG A 204 -9.25 14.58 19.27
N LEU A 205 -9.59 15.78 19.76
CA LEU A 205 -10.04 15.92 21.13
C LEU A 205 -11.37 15.18 21.24
N ILE A 206 -11.40 14.15 22.09
CA ILE A 206 -12.63 13.45 22.45
C ILE A 206 -13.38 14.41 23.39
N ASN A 207 -14.46 15.02 22.89
CA ASN A 207 -15.37 15.82 23.71
C ASN A 207 -16.32 14.90 24.49
#